data_AF-A0A935FSG1-F1
#
_entry.id   AF-A0A935FSG1-F1
#
_cell.length_a   1.000
_cell.length_b   1.000
_cell.length_c   1.000
_cell.angle_alpha   90.00
_cell.angle_beta   90.00
_cell.angle_gamma   90.00
#
_symmetry.space_group_name_H-M   'P 1'
#
loop_
_entity.id
_entity.type
_entity.pdbx_description
1 polymer ?
#
loop_
_entity_poly.entity_id
_entity_poly.type
_entity_poly.pdbx_seq_one_letter_code
_entity_poly.pdbx_strand_id
1 'polypeptide(L)'
;MKKVFTVLIFLIMANSLYCDPITLPVVITDGFSVDTLKFGLHPDATDGIDQSLGEAELPPMPPTGVFDARFIGDGIGIPIGQGVKKDLRQGTFGVNTIKPYRIRYQMGGSGIAITLRWNFPTGVSVHLFDAINGTIVSTFMEDTGSYVITLASY
;
A
#
# COMPACT_ATOMS: atom_id res chain seq x y z
N MET A 1 -8.94 -69.51 3.17
CA MET A 1 -8.23 -68.46 3.92
C MET A 1 -8.56 -67.11 3.26
N LYS A 2 -9.37 -66.26 3.89
CA LYS A 2 -9.76 -64.96 3.32
C LYS A 2 -8.56 -64.01 3.42
N LYS A 3 -8.01 -63.57 2.28
CA LYS A 3 -6.93 -62.58 2.24
C LYS A 3 -7.53 -61.22 2.59
N VAL A 4 -7.22 -60.71 3.77
CA VAL A 4 -7.59 -59.35 4.18
C VAL A 4 -6.64 -58.39 3.48
N PHE A 5 -7.18 -57.43 2.71
CA PHE A 5 -6.42 -56.34 2.12
C PHE A 5 -6.69 -55.08 2.92
N THR A 6 -5.64 -54.48 3.49
CA THR A 6 -5.70 -53.20 4.19
C THR A 6 -5.28 -52.09 3.22
N VAL A 7 -6.12 -51.07 3.05
CA VAL A 7 -5.79 -49.85 2.30
C VAL A 7 -5.41 -48.77 3.30
N LEU A 8 -4.22 -48.20 3.14
CA LEU A 8 -3.72 -47.08 3.95
C LEU A 8 -3.79 -45.81 3.09
N ILE A 9 -4.61 -44.85 3.50
CA ILE A 9 -4.73 -43.53 2.85
C ILE A 9 -3.92 -42.53 3.68
N PHE A 10 -2.97 -41.85 3.05
CA PHE A 10 -2.29 -40.69 3.62
C PHE A 10 -2.83 -39.42 2.96
N LEU A 11 -3.38 -38.53 3.79
CA LEU A 11 -3.67 -37.15 3.40
C LEU A 11 -2.44 -36.31 3.75
N ILE A 12 -1.68 -35.89 2.74
CA ILE A 12 -0.58 -34.93 2.93
C ILE A 12 -1.20 -33.54 2.82
N MET A 13 -1.46 -32.91 3.97
CA MET A 13 -1.75 -31.48 4.00
C MET A 13 -0.43 -30.77 3.73
N ALA A 14 -0.33 -30.05 2.62
CA ALA A 14 0.75 -29.09 2.44
C ALA A 14 0.57 -28.02 3.53
N ASN A 15 1.53 -27.91 4.44
CA ASN A 15 1.58 -26.76 5.33
C ASN A 15 1.83 -25.56 4.43
N SER A 16 0.80 -24.73 4.23
CA SER A 16 0.99 -23.40 3.69
C SER A 16 1.99 -22.71 4.62
N LEU A 17 3.15 -22.32 4.09
CA LEU A 17 4.00 -21.33 4.72
C LEU A 17 3.19 -20.02 4.67
N TYR A 18 2.22 -19.87 5.58
CA TYR A 18 1.52 -18.60 5.73
C TYR A 18 2.55 -17.61 6.23
N CYS A 19 3.03 -16.80 5.30
CA CYS A 19 3.57 -15.54 5.67
C CYS A 19 2.42 -14.58 5.86
N ASP A 20 2.47 -13.83 6.95
CA ASP A 20 1.41 -12.92 7.30
C ASP A 20 1.37 -11.74 6.31
N PRO A 21 0.24 -11.52 5.63
CA PRO A 21 0.05 -10.30 4.87
C PRO A 21 0.10 -9.10 5.81
N ILE A 22 0.65 -7.99 5.32
CA ILE A 22 0.72 -6.74 6.07
C ILE A 22 0.00 -5.65 5.29
N THR A 23 -0.88 -4.91 5.97
CA THR A 23 -1.55 -3.73 5.42
C THR A 23 -1.32 -2.56 6.36
N LEU A 24 -0.68 -1.53 5.84
CA LEU A 24 -0.25 -0.32 6.53
C LEU A 24 -1.19 0.83 6.12
N PRO A 25 -1.93 1.43 7.07
CA PRO A 25 -2.73 2.61 6.81
C PRO A 25 -1.85 3.87 6.88
N VAL A 26 -2.00 4.76 5.90
CA VAL A 26 -1.47 6.13 5.96
C VAL A 26 -2.63 7.11 5.82
N VAL A 27 -2.80 7.95 6.83
CA VAL A 27 -3.80 9.02 6.84
C VAL A 27 -3.21 10.21 6.11
N ILE A 28 -3.97 10.77 5.17
CA ILE A 28 -3.61 11.94 4.38
C ILE A 28 -4.65 13.03 4.64
N THR A 29 -4.19 14.24 4.93
CA THR A 29 -5.08 15.38 5.17
C THR A 29 -4.49 16.67 4.65
N ASP A 30 -5.33 17.57 4.14
CA ASP A 30 -4.99 18.94 3.78
C ASP A 30 -5.28 19.96 4.89
N GLY A 31 -5.64 19.48 6.10
CA GLY A 31 -6.07 20.28 7.24
C GLY A 31 -7.59 20.51 7.32
N PHE A 32 -8.33 20.26 6.23
CA PHE A 32 -9.79 20.40 6.18
C PHE A 32 -10.50 19.07 5.91
N SER A 33 -9.91 18.26 5.03
CA SER A 33 -10.38 16.96 4.61
C SER A 33 -9.39 15.87 5.04
N VAL A 34 -9.89 14.67 5.28
CA VAL A 34 -9.09 13.51 5.71
C VAL A 34 -9.47 12.32 4.85
N ASP A 35 -8.47 11.57 4.41
CA ASP A 35 -8.63 10.28 3.74
C ASP A 35 -7.55 9.31 4.24
N THR A 36 -7.76 8.02 4.02
CA THR A 36 -6.80 6.97 4.42
C THR A 36 -6.49 6.08 3.23
N LEU A 37 -5.21 6.04 2.88
CA LEU A 37 -4.68 5.07 1.92
C LEU A 37 -4.15 3.84 2.66
N LYS A 38 -4.25 2.68 2.03
CA LYS A 38 -3.78 1.41 2.59
C LYS A 38 -2.81 0.75 1.62
N PHE A 39 -1.62 0.39 2.09
CA PHE A 39 -0.65 -0.30 1.24
C PHE A 39 0.04 -1.43 1.99
N GLY A 40 0.72 -2.32 1.29
CA GLY A 40 1.54 -3.33 1.96
C GLY A 40 1.69 -4.60 1.14
N LEU A 41 2.00 -5.70 1.81
CA LEU A 41 2.37 -6.94 1.14
C LEU A 41 1.31 -8.01 1.38
N HIS A 42 1.00 -8.78 0.34
CA HIS A 42 0.16 -9.97 0.45
C HIS A 42 0.75 -11.08 -0.42
N PRO A 43 0.80 -12.34 0.04
CA PRO A 43 1.40 -13.42 -0.73
C PRO A 43 0.67 -13.68 -2.06
N ASP A 44 -0.65 -13.49 -2.07
CA ASP A 44 -1.51 -13.69 -3.25
C ASP A 44 -1.78 -12.39 -4.05
N ALA A 45 -1.18 -11.25 -3.67
CA ALA A 45 -1.33 -10.03 -4.46
C ALA A 45 -0.53 -10.11 -5.75
N THR A 46 -0.90 -9.30 -6.74
CA THR A 46 -0.14 -9.08 -7.95
C THR A 46 0.53 -7.71 -7.92
N ASP A 47 1.16 -7.29 -9.01
CA ASP A 47 1.52 -5.87 -9.17
C ASP A 47 0.34 -5.07 -9.79
N GLY A 48 -0.76 -5.72 -10.18
CA GLY A 48 -1.97 -5.09 -10.72
C GLY A 48 -3.02 -4.77 -9.65
N ILE A 49 -4.27 -4.56 -10.08
CA ILE A 49 -5.42 -4.37 -9.18
C ILE A 49 -6.00 -5.74 -8.80
N ASP A 50 -5.97 -6.07 -7.51
CA ASP A 50 -6.44 -7.33 -6.96
C ASP A 50 -7.84 -7.20 -6.35
N GLN A 51 -8.87 -7.37 -7.17
CA GLN A 51 -10.28 -7.27 -6.72
C GLN A 51 -10.62 -8.25 -5.58
N SER A 52 -10.04 -9.46 -5.60
CA SER A 52 -10.21 -10.46 -4.54
C SER A 52 -9.65 -10.01 -3.19
N LEU A 53 -8.69 -9.07 -3.20
CA LEU A 53 -8.09 -8.48 -2.00
C LEU A 53 -8.73 -7.12 -1.65
N GLY A 54 -9.82 -6.75 -2.32
CA GLY A 54 -10.58 -5.53 -2.04
C GLY A 54 -9.97 -4.27 -2.66
N GLU A 55 -9.17 -4.42 -3.70
CA GLU A 55 -8.71 -3.30 -4.51
C GLU A 55 -9.72 -2.98 -5.60
N ALA A 56 -9.89 -1.69 -5.88
CA ALA A 56 -10.81 -1.24 -6.90
C ALA A 56 -10.25 0.03 -7.55
N GLU A 57 -10.27 0.05 -8.88
CA GLU A 57 -9.95 1.23 -9.64
C GLU A 57 -10.90 2.37 -9.28
N LEU A 58 -10.35 3.55 -9.05
CA LEU A 58 -11.10 4.76 -8.78
C LEU A 58 -11.64 5.37 -10.08
N PRO A 59 -12.70 6.19 -10.01
CA PRO A 59 -13.06 7.03 -11.14
C PRO A 59 -11.92 8.02 -11.46
N PRO A 60 -11.98 8.70 -12.62
CA PRO A 60 -11.09 9.82 -12.91
C PRO A 60 -11.02 10.80 -11.72
N MET A 61 -9.84 11.42 -11.56
CA MET A 61 -9.61 12.39 -10.49
C MET A 61 -10.70 13.47 -10.49
N PRO A 62 -11.25 13.84 -9.33
CA PRO A 62 -12.29 14.85 -9.27
C PRO A 62 -11.76 16.22 -9.75
N PRO A 63 -12.65 17.15 -10.12
CA PRO A 63 -12.25 18.51 -10.49
C PRO A 63 -11.39 19.18 -9.42
N THR A 64 -10.53 20.11 -9.86
CA THR A 64 -9.64 20.88 -8.98
C THR A 64 -10.42 21.54 -7.84
N GLY A 65 -9.87 21.48 -6.62
CA GLY A 65 -10.49 22.03 -5.41
C GLY A 65 -11.29 21.00 -4.61
N VAL A 66 -11.41 19.76 -5.09
CA VAL A 66 -11.88 18.62 -4.32
C VAL A 66 -10.69 17.82 -3.80
N PHE A 67 -10.66 17.55 -2.50
CA PHE A 67 -9.60 16.74 -1.90
C PHE A 67 -9.64 15.31 -2.42
N ASP A 68 -8.48 14.79 -2.83
CA ASP A 68 -8.32 13.40 -3.24
C ASP A 68 -6.88 12.95 -2.98
N ALA A 69 -6.72 11.73 -2.48
CA ALA A 69 -5.43 11.05 -2.46
C ALA A 69 -5.62 9.61 -2.96
N ARG A 70 -4.65 9.08 -3.69
CA ARG A 70 -4.70 7.71 -4.24
C ARG A 70 -3.31 7.17 -4.54
N PHE A 71 -3.18 5.85 -4.57
CA PHE A 71 -2.02 5.20 -5.20
C PHE A 71 -2.17 5.18 -6.71
N ILE A 72 -1.07 5.36 -7.43
CA ILE A 72 -1.02 5.31 -8.91
C ILE A 72 0.14 4.43 -9.37
N GLY A 73 0.00 3.84 -10.56
CA GLY A 73 1.02 2.97 -11.16
C GLY A 73 1.98 3.68 -12.12
N ASP A 74 1.62 4.88 -12.58
CA ASP A 74 2.39 5.63 -13.58
C ASP A 74 3.78 6.05 -13.02
N GLY A 75 4.82 5.65 -13.75
CA GLY A 75 6.23 5.96 -13.44
C GLY A 75 6.98 4.90 -12.64
N ILE A 76 6.33 3.80 -12.25
CA ILE A 76 6.99 2.61 -11.67
C ILE A 76 6.80 1.34 -12.52
N GLY A 77 6.18 1.46 -13.71
CA GLY A 77 5.99 0.35 -14.66
C GLY A 77 4.82 -0.56 -14.32
N ILE A 78 3.81 -0.04 -13.63
CA ILE A 78 2.74 -0.83 -13.00
C ILE A 78 1.35 -0.38 -13.53
N PRO A 79 0.47 -1.30 -13.94
CA PRO A 79 -0.80 -0.95 -14.59
C PRO A 79 -1.94 -0.64 -13.59
N ILE A 80 -1.84 0.47 -12.83
CA ILE A 80 -2.91 0.92 -11.91
C ILE A 80 -3.62 2.16 -12.46
N GLY A 81 -4.40 1.98 -13.54
CA GLY A 81 -5.05 3.01 -14.36
C GLY A 81 -5.33 4.37 -13.71
N GLN A 82 -6.55 4.60 -13.20
CA GLN A 82 -6.93 5.86 -12.53
C GLN A 82 -6.50 5.94 -11.05
N GLY A 83 -5.84 4.90 -10.55
CA GLY A 83 -5.40 4.77 -9.16
C GLY A 83 -6.40 4.06 -8.25
N VAL A 84 -5.96 3.78 -7.02
CA VAL A 84 -6.67 2.96 -6.02
C VAL A 84 -6.52 3.53 -4.61
N LYS A 85 -7.43 3.20 -3.69
CA LYS A 85 -7.28 3.53 -2.24
C LYS A 85 -6.45 2.49 -1.48
N LYS A 86 -6.36 1.29 -2.04
CA LYS A 86 -5.63 0.15 -1.48
C LYS A 86 -4.72 -0.43 -2.56
N ASP A 87 -3.44 -0.58 -2.23
CA ASP A 87 -2.39 -1.13 -3.11
C ASP A 87 -1.54 -2.16 -2.34
N LEU A 88 -1.77 -3.45 -2.59
CA LEU A 88 -1.06 -4.58 -2.05
C LEU A 88 -0.16 -5.13 -3.14
N ARG A 89 1.09 -5.42 -2.77
CA ARG A 89 2.06 -6.02 -3.67
C ARG A 89 2.33 -7.45 -3.28
N GLN A 90 2.60 -8.28 -4.28
CA GLN A 90 3.06 -9.63 -4.04
C GLN A 90 4.28 -9.60 -3.12
N GLY A 91 4.16 -10.19 -1.95
CA GLY A 91 5.24 -10.17 -0.97
C GLY A 91 4.83 -10.74 0.37
N THR A 92 5.86 -10.93 1.17
CA THR A 92 5.85 -11.72 2.39
C THR A 92 6.66 -10.91 3.40
N PHE A 93 6.07 -10.60 4.55
CA PHE A 93 6.78 -9.89 5.61
C PHE A 93 8.04 -10.67 6.04
N GLY A 94 9.15 -9.95 6.23
CA GLY A 94 10.46 -10.56 6.56
C GLY A 94 11.30 -11.00 5.36
N VAL A 95 10.79 -10.90 4.13
CA VAL A 95 11.61 -11.03 2.91
C VAL A 95 12.07 -9.65 2.46
N ASN A 96 13.38 -9.47 2.31
CA ASN A 96 14.00 -8.21 1.88
C ASN A 96 13.76 -7.97 0.38
N THR A 97 12.54 -7.53 0.02
CA THR A 97 12.20 -7.04 -1.31
C THR A 97 11.71 -5.60 -1.21
N ILE A 98 12.30 -4.70 -2.01
CA ILE A 98 11.85 -3.31 -2.10
C ILE A 98 10.64 -3.26 -3.03
N LYS A 99 9.51 -2.76 -2.51
CA LYS A 99 8.27 -2.53 -3.28
C LYS A 99 7.92 -1.04 -3.25
N PRO A 100 8.05 -0.31 -4.37
CA PRO A 100 7.73 1.10 -4.41
C PRO A 100 6.21 1.32 -4.52
N TYR A 101 5.70 2.32 -3.81
CA TYR A 101 4.32 2.80 -3.91
C TYR A 101 4.36 4.29 -4.26
N ARG A 102 3.50 4.71 -5.18
CA ARG A 102 3.43 6.12 -5.58
C ARG A 102 2.09 6.71 -5.19
N ILE A 103 2.12 7.79 -4.42
CA ILE A 103 0.93 8.54 -4.04
C ILE A 103 0.78 9.74 -4.98
N ARG A 104 -0.45 9.96 -5.45
CA ARG A 104 -0.88 11.22 -6.06
C ARG A 104 -1.97 11.82 -5.18
N TYR A 105 -1.91 13.13 -4.99
CA TYR A 105 -2.90 13.86 -4.19
C TYR A 105 -3.30 15.17 -4.87
N GLN A 106 -4.47 15.67 -4.48
CA GLN A 106 -5.03 16.96 -4.82
C GLN A 106 -5.62 17.58 -3.56
N MET A 107 -5.41 18.89 -3.39
CA MET A 107 -5.89 19.64 -2.24
C MET A 107 -7.35 20.05 -2.41
N GLY A 108 -8.09 20.09 -1.31
CA GLY A 108 -9.40 20.71 -1.24
C GLY A 108 -9.29 22.23 -1.04
N GLY A 109 -10.03 23.00 -1.84
CA GLY A 109 -10.17 24.45 -1.67
C GLY A 109 -8.87 25.22 -1.40
N SER A 110 -8.69 25.67 -0.14
CA SER A 110 -7.61 26.55 0.31
C SER A 110 -6.54 25.85 1.16
N GLY A 111 -6.43 24.51 1.09
CA GLY A 111 -5.34 23.81 1.76
C GLY A 111 -3.97 24.32 1.29
N ILE A 112 -3.01 24.44 2.22
CA ILE A 112 -1.64 24.94 1.94
C ILE A 112 -0.52 23.93 2.20
N ALA A 113 -0.85 22.81 2.86
CA ALA A 113 0.05 21.69 3.10
C ALA A 113 -0.72 20.37 3.11
N ILE A 114 -0.01 19.27 2.81
CA ILE A 114 -0.50 17.91 2.99
C ILE A 114 0.23 17.29 4.17
N THR A 115 -0.51 16.72 5.11
CA THR A 115 0.03 15.97 6.24
C THR A 115 -0.22 14.49 6.05
N LEU A 116 0.85 13.69 6.10
CA LEU A 116 0.80 12.25 6.23
C LEU A 116 0.89 11.90 7.71
N ARG A 117 0.08 10.97 8.18
CA ARG A 117 0.17 10.39 9.53
C ARG A 117 0.11 8.88 9.45
N TRP A 118 0.90 8.21 10.27
CA TRP A 118 0.97 6.77 10.31
C TRP A 118 1.09 6.27 11.74
N ASN A 119 0.68 5.01 11.93
CA ASN A 119 0.91 4.22 13.12
C ASN A 119 1.13 2.78 12.67
N PHE A 120 2.39 2.45 12.40
CA PHE A 120 2.82 1.16 11.91
C PHE A 120 3.19 0.22 13.06
N PRO A 121 3.04 -1.10 12.86
CA PRO A 121 3.56 -2.09 13.79
C PRO A 121 5.07 -1.92 14.01
N THR A 122 5.53 -2.22 15.23
CA THR A 122 6.95 -2.17 15.57
C THR A 122 7.77 -3.08 14.65
N GLY A 123 8.91 -2.56 14.18
CA GLY A 123 9.80 -3.27 13.24
C GLY A 123 9.44 -3.09 11.77
N VAL A 124 8.40 -2.33 11.44
CA VAL A 124 8.10 -1.88 10.07
C VAL A 124 8.78 -0.52 9.83
N SER A 125 9.57 -0.44 8.76
CA SER A 125 10.18 0.80 8.28
C SER A 125 9.84 1.01 6.81
N VAL A 126 9.26 2.16 6.50
CA VAL A 126 8.94 2.56 5.11
C VAL A 126 9.67 3.85 4.79
N HIS A 127 10.46 3.87 3.71
CA HIS A 127 11.13 5.09 3.27
C HIS A 127 10.17 5.94 2.43
N LEU A 128 9.78 7.10 2.95
CA LEU A 128 9.07 8.12 2.21
C LEU A 128 10.08 9.04 1.52
N PHE A 129 10.02 9.10 0.20
CA PHE A 129 10.87 9.98 -0.59
C PHE A 129 10.16 10.58 -1.80
N ASP A 130 10.62 11.73 -2.28
CA ASP A 130 10.11 12.35 -3.50
C ASP A 130 10.67 11.71 -4.78
N ALA A 131 10.01 11.96 -5.91
CA ALA A 131 10.38 11.37 -7.21
C ALA A 131 11.75 11.81 -7.77
N ILE A 132 12.43 12.77 -7.12
CA ILE A 132 13.78 13.25 -7.44
C ILE A 132 14.79 12.66 -6.43
N ASN A 133 14.65 11.36 -6.15
CA ASN A 133 15.53 10.56 -5.28
C ASN A 133 15.71 11.11 -3.85
N GLY A 134 14.67 11.73 -3.31
CA GLY A 134 14.66 12.18 -1.91
C GLY A 134 15.38 13.51 -1.64
N THR A 135 15.49 14.36 -2.66
CA THR A 135 16.12 15.68 -2.54
C THR A 135 15.27 16.64 -1.69
N ILE A 136 13.95 16.49 -1.71
CA ILE A 136 12.97 17.38 -1.07
C ILE A 136 12.32 16.68 0.12
N VAL A 137 11.94 15.42 -0.05
CA VAL A 137 11.35 14.58 1.00
C VAL A 137 12.21 13.34 1.13
N SER A 138 12.75 13.07 2.31
CA SER A 138 13.41 11.80 2.61
C SER A 138 13.29 11.53 4.10
N THR A 139 12.42 10.61 4.48
CA THR A 139 12.19 10.27 5.89
C THR A 139 11.75 8.82 6.03
N PHE A 140 12.11 8.19 7.15
CA PHE A 140 11.63 6.86 7.49
C PHE A 140 10.35 6.97 8.32
N MET A 141 9.31 6.28 7.85
CA MET A 141 8.04 6.12 8.52
C MET A 141 8.11 4.85 9.37
N GLU A 142 8.35 5.03 10.67
CA GLU A 142 8.47 3.97 11.68
C GLU A 142 7.49 4.27 12.82
N ASP A 143 7.07 3.22 13.53
CA ASP A 143 6.14 3.28 14.66
C ASP A 143 4.97 4.27 14.40
N THR A 144 4.78 5.25 15.28
CA THR A 144 3.83 6.36 15.08
C THR A 144 4.58 7.61 14.64
N GLY A 145 4.07 8.28 13.60
CA GLY A 145 4.68 9.53 13.13
C GLY A 145 3.78 10.36 12.21
N SER A 146 4.30 11.52 11.84
CA SER A 146 3.68 12.40 10.86
C SER A 146 4.71 13.18 10.06
N TYR A 147 4.38 13.51 8.81
CA TYR A 147 5.20 14.33 7.94
C TYR A 147 4.33 15.36 7.22
N VAL A 148 4.81 16.61 7.15
CA VAL A 148 4.09 17.71 6.49
C VAL A 148 4.84 18.10 5.22
N ILE A 149 4.13 18.06 4.09
CA ILE A 149 4.60 18.51 2.78
C ILE A 149 3.97 19.88 2.52
N THR A 150 4.79 20.92 2.40
CA THR A 150 4.33 22.29 2.12
C THR A 150 4.52 22.64 0.64
N LEU A 151 3.64 23.46 0.08
CA LEU A 151 3.76 23.91 -1.32
C LEU A 151 5.04 24.70 -1.63
N ALA A 152 5.72 25.28 -0.62
CA ALA A 152 7.00 25.97 -0.80
C ALA A 152 8.17 25.04 -1.14
N SER A 153 7.93 23.72 -1.18
CA SER A 153 8.89 22.70 -1.53
C SER A 153 8.86 22.31 -3.02
N TYR A 154 8.13 23.07 -3.87
CA TYR A 154 8.03 22.89 -5.32
C TYR A 154 8.12 24.22 -6.07
#